data_AF-A0A820E7C8-F1
#
_entry.id   AF-A0A820E7C8-F1
#
_cell.length_a   1.000
_cell.length_b   1.000
_cell.length_c   1.000
_cell.angle_alpha   90.00
_cell.angle_beta   90.00
_cell.angle_gamma   90.00
#
_symmetry.space_group_name_H-M   'P 1'
#
loop_
_entity.id
_entity.type
_entity.pdbx_description
1 polymer ?
#
loop_
_entity_poly.entity_id
_entity_poly.type
_entity_poly.pdbx_seq_one_letter_code
_entity_poly.pdbx_strand_id
1 'polypeptide(L)' 'MATANSRAKCSICNKANATCLCSGCSKDFCFQHLTEHRQILDKQLNEIINDHDQFQQTIIQKKQNPLN' A
#
# COMPACT_ATOMS: atom_id res chain seq x y z
N MET A 1 -31.48 20.20 2.67
CA MET A 1 -30.66 19.91 1.47
C MET A 1 -30.67 18.40 1.31
N ALA A 2 -31.44 17.86 0.36
CA ALA A 2 -31.47 16.42 0.11
C ALA A 2 -30.12 16.02 -0.49
N THR A 3 -29.29 15.32 0.28
CA THR A 3 -28.06 14.73 -0.24
C THR A 3 -28.45 13.60 -1.17
N ALA A 4 -28.29 13.80 -2.47
CA ALA A 4 -28.41 12.73 -3.44
C ALA A 4 -27.56 11.55 -2.96
N ASN A 5 -28.19 10.39 -2.78
CA ASN A 5 -27.56 9.16 -2.34
C ASN A 5 -26.70 8.58 -3.48
N SER A 6 -25.75 9.36 -4.01
CA SER A 6 -24.77 8.89 -4.98
C SER A 6 -23.78 8.02 -4.23
N ARG A 7 -24.02 6.70 -4.25
CA ARG A 7 -23.04 5.73 -3.75
C ARG A 7 -21.67 6.08 -4.30
N ALA A 8 -20.68 6.17 -3.41
CA ALA A 8 -19.30 6.44 -3.80
C ALA A 8 -18.85 5.43 -4.86
N LYS A 9 -18.00 5.90 -5.79
CA LYS A 9 -17.51 5.08 -6.90
C LYS A 9 -16.15 4.50 -6.53
N CYS A 10 -15.93 3.24 -6.86
CA CYS A 10 -14.62 2.64 -6.70
C CYS A 10 -13.61 3.37 -7.60
N SER A 11 -12.47 3.77 -7.05
CA SER A 11 -11.40 4.50 -7.75
C SER A 11 -10.72 3.68 -8.84
N ILE A 12 -10.88 2.35 -8.84
CA ILE A 12 -10.29 1.44 -9.85
C ILE A 12 -11.29 1.12 -10.96
N CYS A 13 -12.50 0.63 -10.63
CA CYS A 13 -13.47 0.19 -11.65
C CYS A 13 -14.61 1.18 -11.92
N ASN A 14 -14.65 2.32 -11.22
CA ASN A 14 -15.63 3.40 -11.39
C ASN A 14 -17.11 3.01 -11.19
N LYS A 15 -17.37 1.81 -10.67
CA LYS A 15 -18.72 1.35 -10.32
C LYS A 15 -19.15 2.02 -9.03
N ALA A 16 -20.44 2.40 -8.92
CA ALA A 16 -21.05 2.99 -7.73
C ALA A 16 -21.31 1.93 -6.63
N ASN A 17 -20.26 1.19 -6.29
CA ASN A 17 -20.23 0.08 -5.34
C ASN A 17 -19.04 0.20 -4.37
N ALA A 18 -18.51 1.41 -4.16
CA ALA A 18 -17.50 1.59 -3.13
C ALA A 18 -18.11 1.29 -1.77
N THR A 19 -17.37 0.52 -0.98
CA THR A 19 -17.77 0.06 0.34
C THR A 19 -16.88 0.62 1.44
N CYS A 20 -15.69 1.13 1.09
CA CYS A 20 -14.69 1.60 2.04
C CYS A 20 -13.80 2.67 1.42
N LEU A 21 -13.48 3.68 2.23
CA LEU A 21 -12.46 4.68 1.98
C LEU A 21 -11.15 4.22 2.61
N CYS A 22 -10.08 4.15 1.82
CA CYS A 22 -8.72 4.06 2.37
C CYS A 22 -8.26 5.46 2.76
N SER A 23 -8.16 5.77 4.05
CA SER A 23 -7.76 7.09 4.55
C SER A 23 -6.33 7.46 4.15
N GLY A 24 -5.40 6.49 4.19
CA GLY A 24 -4.01 6.71 3.79
C GLY A 24 -3.85 7.11 2.32
N CYS A 25 -4.67 6.55 1.43
CA CYS A 25 -4.63 6.87 0.00
C CYS A 25 -5.69 7.89 -0.42
N SER A 26 -6.61 8.27 0.47
CA SER A 26 -7.76 9.13 0.18
C SER A 26 -8.56 8.67 -1.06
N LYS A 27 -8.81 7.36 -1.17
CA LYS A 27 -9.49 6.72 -2.31
C LYS A 27 -10.56 5.75 -1.86
N ASP A 28 -11.71 5.80 -2.53
CA ASP A 28 -12.82 4.87 -2.34
C ASP A 28 -12.60 3.59 -3.14
N PHE A 29 -12.90 2.43 -2.55
CA PHE A 29 -12.76 1.12 -3.17
C PHE A 29 -14.00 0.25 -2.97
N CYS A 30 -14.30 -0.59 -3.96
CA CYS A 30 -15.18 -1.74 -3.74
C CYS A 30 -14.40 -2.84 -3.01
N PHE A 31 -15.11 -3.80 -2.41
CA PHE A 31 -14.51 -4.86 -1.61
C PHE A 31 -13.35 -5.61 -2.30
N GLN A 32 -13.51 -5.96 -3.58
CA GLN A 32 -12.47 -6.65 -4.35
C GLN A 32 -11.20 -5.81 -4.47
N HIS A 33 -11.31 -4.59 -5.01
CA HIS A 33 -10.17 -3.71 -5.22
C HIS A 33 -9.55 -3.22 -3.90
N LEU A 34 -10.31 -3.18 -2.80
CA LEU A 34 -9.77 -2.91 -1.48
C LEU A 34 -8.84 -4.04 -1.00
N THR A 35 -9.21 -5.29 -1.27
CA THR A 35 -8.39 -6.46 -0.92
C THR A 35 -7.11 -6.49 -1.77
N GLU A 36 -7.24 -6.29 -3.08
CA GLU A 36 -6.09 -6.19 -3.98
C GLU A 36 -5.18 -5.01 -3.59
N HIS A 37 -5.76 -3.85 -3.26
CA HIS A 37 -5.00 -2.69 -2.78
C HIS A 37 -4.20 -3.00 -1.52
N ARG A 38 -4.79 -3.73 -0.56
CA ARG A 38 -4.08 -4.16 0.66
C ARG A 38 -2.94 -5.13 0.37
N GLN A 39 -3.12 -6.07 -0.56
CA GLN A 39 -2.05 -6.97 -0.98
C GLN A 39 -0.88 -6.23 -1.64
N ILE A 40 -1.18 -5.21 -2.46
CA ILE A 40 -0.14 -4.37 -3.07
C ILE A 40 0.64 -3.62 -2.00
N LEU A 41 -0.05 -3.01 -1.03
CA LEU A 41 0.61 -2.29 0.07
C LEU A 41 1.50 -3.22 0.92
N ASP A 42 1.02 -4.42 1.22
CA ASP A 42 1.79 -5.42 1.97
C ASP A 42 3.06 -5.82 1.20
N LYS A 43 2.94 -6.09 -0.10
CA LYS A 43 4.09 -6.40 -0.96
C LYS A 43 5.10 -5.25 -0.98
N GLN A 44 4.66 -4.02 -1.17
CA GLN A 44 5.53 -2.84 -1.18
C GLN A 44 6.25 -2.65 0.15
N LEU A 45 5.56 -2.88 1.28
CA LEU A 45 6.16 -2.79 2.60
C LEU A 45 7.22 -3.88 2.80
N ASN A 46 6.94 -5.12 2.39
CA ASN A 46 7.89 -6.22 2.47
C ASN A 46 9.15 -5.97 1.62
N GLU A 47 9.00 -5.37 0.43
CA GLU A 47 10.14 -4.96 -0.40
C GLU A 47 11.01 -3.92 0.33
N ILE A 48 10.40 -2.88 0.92
CA ILE A 48 11.13 -1.86 1.70
C ILE A 48 11.88 -2.48 2.88
N ILE A 49 11.25 -3.40 3.61
CA ILE A 49 11.87 -4.08 4.75
C ILE A 49 13.07 -4.91 4.29
N ASN A 50 12.90 -5.68 3.22
CA ASN A 50 14.00 -6.48 2.66
C ASN A 50 15.18 -5.59 2.22
N ASP A 51 14.90 -4.48 1.53
CA ASP A 51 15.95 -3.55 1.09
C ASP A 51 16.68 -2.92 2.29
N HIS A 52 15.94 -2.56 3.34
CA HIS A 52 16.51 -2.08 4.60
C HIS A 52 17.43 -3.12 5.24
N ASP A 53 17.00 -4.38 5.32
CA ASP A 53 17.78 -5.46 5.94
C ASP A 53 19.05 -5.78 5.13
N GLN A 54 18.96 -5.79 3.80
CA GLN A 54 20.12 -5.94 2.93
C GLN A 54 21.12 -4.77 3.11
N PHE A 55 20.62 -3.55 3.24
CA PHE A 55 21.45 -2.38 3.49
C PHE A 55 22.15 -2.47 4.85
N GLN A 56 21.44 -2.88 5.91
CA GLN A 56 22.04 -3.10 7.23
C GLN A 56 23.10 -4.19 7.21
N GLN A 57 22.83 -5.33 6.55
CA GLN A 57 23.81 -6.39 6.37
C GLN A 57 25.06 -5.90 5.65
N THR A 58 24.91 -5.09 4.61
CA THR A 58 26.04 -4.48 3.88
C THR A 58 26.88 -3.60 4.79
N ILE A 59 26.25 -2.77 5.65
CA ILE A 59 26.96 -1.94 6.62
C ILE A 59 27.74 -2.80 7.63
N ILE A 60 27.10 -3.84 8.16
CA ILE A 60 27.72 -4.75 9.14
C ILE A 60 28.94 -5.44 8.52
N GLN A 61 28.81 -5.96 7.30
CA GLN A 61 29.92 -6.60 6.57
C GLN A 61 31.10 -5.64 6.37
N LYS A 62 30.85 -4.40 5.96
CA LYS A 62 31.90 -3.38 5.82
C LYS A 62 32.58 -3.01 7.14
N LYS A 63 31.83 -2.98 8.25
CA LYS A 63 32.39 -2.74 9.59
C LYS A 63 33.24 -3.90 10.08
N GLN A 64 32.84 -5.14 9.77
CA GLN A 64 33.54 -6.35 10.18
C GLN A 64 34.79 -6.63 9.32
N ASN A 65 34.86 -6.07 8.11
CA ASN A 65 36.01 -6.22 7.23
C ASN A 65 36.56 -4.83 6.79
N PRO A 66 37.33 -4.13 7.66
CA PRO A 66 37.74 -2.76 7.40
C PRO A 66 38.78 -2.56 6.30
N LEU A 67 39.33 -3.63 5.69
CA LEU A 67 40.48 -3.54 4.79
C LEU A 67 40.44 -4.59 3.67
N ASN A 68 40.13 -4.12 2.46
CA ASN A 68 40.85 -4.49 1.25
C ASN A 68 41.00 -3.20 0.42
#